data_AF-J6ICI0-F1
#
_entry.id   AF-J6ICI0-F1
#
_cell.length_a   1.000
_cell.length_b   1.000
_cell.length_c   1.000
_cell.angle_alpha   90.00
_cell.angle_beta   90.00
_cell.angle_gamma   90.00
#
_symmetry.space_group_name_H-M   'P 1'
#
loop_
_entity.id
_entity.type
_entity.pdbx_description
1 polymer ?
#
loop_
_entity_poly.entity_id
_entity_poly.type
_entity_poly.pdbx_seq_one_letter_code
_entity_poly.pdbx_strand_id
1 'polypeptide(L)'
;MRNILPQLIEAHQPDFVFYQAGVDVLATDKLGELSLTVEGCGERDRLVFETCHRYHLPVQCSMGGGYSPQLTSILRAHTQTFAIVSGIYN
;
A
#
# COMPACT_ATOMS: atom_id res chain seq x y z
N MET A 1 -2.35 -7.24 9.82
CA MET A 1 -2.63 -5.83 9.43
C MET A 1 -3.98 -5.33 9.92
N ARG A 2 -5.10 -6.01 9.63
CA ARG A 2 -6.48 -5.54 9.95
C ARG A 2 -6.69 -5.10 11.41
N ASN A 3 -6.04 -5.77 12.37
CA ASN A 3 -6.12 -5.40 13.79
C ASN A 3 -4.93 -4.54 14.24
N ILE A 4 -3.79 -4.63 13.54
CA ILE A 4 -2.54 -3.98 13.93
C ILE A 4 -2.58 -2.49 13.63
N LEU A 5 -3.06 -2.06 12.46
CA LEU A 5 -3.10 -0.64 12.10
C LEU A 5 -4.01 0.17 13.03
N PRO A 6 -5.28 -0.25 13.30
CA PRO A 6 -6.12 0.42 14.28
C PRO A 6 -5.47 0.53 15.66
N GLN A 7 -4.91 -0.57 16.17
CA GLN A 7 -4.24 -0.59 17.47
C GLN A 7 -3.04 0.36 17.53
N LEU A 8 -2.23 0.42 16.47
CA LEU A 8 -1.09 1.34 16.40
C LEU A 8 -1.54 2.79 16.39
N ILE A 9 -2.58 3.12 15.61
CA ILE A 9 -3.14 4.47 15.52
C ILE A 9 -3.72 4.90 16.87
N GLU A 10 -4.49 4.04 17.53
CA GLU A 10 -5.07 4.34 18.85
C GLU A 10 -4.00 4.51 19.93
N ALA A 11 -2.94 3.70 19.89
CA ALA A 11 -1.86 3.77 20.87
C ALA A 11 -0.93 4.98 20.68
N HIS A 12 -0.65 5.38 19.43
CA HIS A 12 0.32 6.44 19.13
C HIS A 12 -0.32 7.78 18.78
N GLN A 13 -1.61 7.80 18.45
CA GLN A 13 -2.38 8.98 18.07
C GLN A 13 -1.64 9.91 17.07
N PRO A 14 -1.18 9.39 15.92
CA PRO A 14 -0.43 10.21 14.96
C PRO A 14 -1.34 11.26 14.32
N ASP A 15 -0.79 12.44 14.01
CA ASP A 15 -1.51 13.47 13.24
C ASP A 15 -1.36 13.30 11.73
N PHE A 16 -0.41 12.47 11.27
CA PHE A 16 -0.05 12.29 9.86
C PHE A 16 0.60 10.94 9.61
N VAL A 17 0.39 10.37 8.42
CA VAL A 17 0.98 9.08 8.02
C VAL A 17 1.79 9.22 6.74
N PHE A 18 3.03 8.73 6.77
CA PHE A 18 3.83 8.47 5.57
C PHE A 18 3.70 7.00 5.21
N TYR A 19 3.14 6.71 4.04
CA TYR A 19 2.99 5.35 3.53
C TYR A 19 3.90 5.11 2.33
N GLN A 20 4.73 4.08 2.44
CA GLN A 20 5.63 3.64 1.37
C GLN A 20 5.00 2.42 0.66
N ALA A 21 4.44 2.65 -0.53
CA ALA A 21 3.71 1.66 -1.32
C ALA A 21 4.65 0.92 -2.30
N GLY A 22 5.63 0.19 -1.77
CA GLY A 22 6.55 -0.64 -2.57
C GLY A 22 5.83 -1.85 -3.19
N VAL A 23 6.18 -2.18 -4.42
CA VAL A 23 5.66 -3.34 -5.17
C VAL A 23 6.72 -4.44 -5.34
N ASP A 24 7.86 -4.29 -4.68
CA ASP A 24 8.87 -5.33 -4.52
C ASP A 24 8.35 -6.55 -3.73
N VAL A 25 7.20 -6.43 -3.06
CA VAL A 25 6.51 -7.55 -2.40
C VAL A 25 5.89 -8.60 -3.34
N LEU A 26 5.88 -8.33 -4.65
CA LEU A 26 5.29 -9.20 -5.66
C LEU A 26 6.11 -10.46 -5.87
N ALA A 27 5.45 -11.58 -6.16
CA ALA A 27 6.12 -12.85 -6.47
C ALA A 27 7.04 -12.80 -7.71
N THR A 28 6.83 -11.82 -8.59
CA THR A 28 7.66 -11.60 -9.78
C THR A 28 8.89 -10.75 -9.51
N ASP A 29 9.01 -10.18 -8.30
CA ASP A 29 10.13 -9.32 -7.95
C ASP A 29 11.42 -10.10 -7.81
N LYS A 30 12.55 -9.48 -8.15
CA LYS A 30 13.88 -10.10 -8.05
C LYS A 30 14.57 -9.85 -6.73
N LEU A 31 14.18 -8.79 -6.01
CA LEU A 31 14.83 -8.35 -4.79
C LEU A 31 13.95 -8.58 -3.56
N GLY A 32 12.62 -8.45 -3.70
CA GLY A 32 11.71 -8.77 -2.61
C GLY A 32 11.41 -10.26 -2.54
N GLU A 33 11.80 -10.88 -1.43
CA GLU A 33 11.62 -12.32 -1.17
C GLU A 33 10.20 -12.67 -0.69
N LEU A 34 9.19 -11.98 -1.23
CA LEU A 34 7.79 -12.18 -0.91
C LEU A 34 7.04 -12.78 -2.11
N SER A 35 5.78 -13.16 -1.92
CA SER A 35 5.01 -13.88 -2.93
C SER A 35 3.59 -13.36 -3.08
N LEU A 36 3.41 -12.03 -3.03
CA LEU A 36 2.09 -11.44 -3.26
C LEU A 36 1.74 -11.45 -4.75
N THR A 37 0.44 -11.63 -5.04
CA THR A 37 -0.11 -11.27 -6.34
C THR A 37 -0.31 -9.75 -6.41
N VAL A 38 -0.58 -9.23 -7.62
CA VAL A 38 -0.92 -7.83 -7.80
C VAL A 38 -2.14 -7.46 -6.97
N GLU A 39 -3.17 -8.31 -6.95
CA GLU A 39 -4.40 -8.13 -6.18
C GLU A 39 -4.12 -8.16 -4.67
N GLY A 40 -3.25 -9.06 -4.20
CA GLY A 40 -2.82 -9.11 -2.81
C GLY A 40 -2.05 -7.86 -2.37
N CYS A 41 -1.19 -7.32 -3.25
CA CYS A 41 -0.54 -6.03 -3.05
C CYS A 41 -1.57 -4.89 -2.97
N GLY A 42 -2.59 -4.90 -3.82
CA GLY A 42 -3.68 -3.93 -3.76
C GLY A 42 -4.50 -4.00 -2.49
N GLU A 43 -4.79 -5.21 -1.99
CA GLU A 43 -5.54 -5.37 -0.75
C GLU A 43 -4.75 -4.85 0.46
N ARG A 44 -3.42 -5.00 0.45
CA ARG A 44 -2.54 -4.35 1.43
C ARG A 44 -2.72 -2.83 1.39
N ASP A 45 -2.65 -2.23 0.20
CA ASP A 45 -2.77 -0.79 0.03
C ASP A 45 -4.16 -0.29 0.47
N ARG A 46 -5.23 -0.97 0.03
CA ARG A 46 -6.62 -0.68 0.43
C ARG A 46 -6.76 -0.66 1.95
N LEU A 47 -6.22 -1.67 2.63
CA LEU A 47 -6.28 -1.75 4.09
C LEU A 47 -5.63 -0.54 4.77
N VAL A 48 -4.49 -0.07 4.26
CA VAL A 48 -3.80 1.10 4.81
C VAL A 48 -4.64 2.35 4.61
N PHE A 49 -5.06 2.62 3.37
CA PHE A 49 -5.79 3.84 3.04
C PHE A 49 -7.18 3.90 3.66
N GLU A 50 -7.94 2.80 3.66
CA GLU A 50 -9.26 2.75 4.33
C GLU A 50 -9.13 2.97 5.84
N THR A 51 -8.08 2.43 6.47
CA THR A 51 -7.84 2.64 7.89
C THR A 51 -7.50 4.10 8.16
N CYS A 52 -6.57 4.69 7.41
CA CYS A 52 -6.22 6.10 7.59
C CYS A 52 -7.41 7.02 7.34
N HIS A 53 -8.20 6.77 6.29
CA HIS A 53 -9.42 7.50 5.98
C HIS A 53 -10.45 7.41 7.13
N ARG A 54 -10.67 6.21 7.69
CA ARG A 54 -11.57 6.00 8.84
C ARG A 54 -11.17 6.81 10.08
N TYR A 55 -9.86 6.91 10.35
CA TYR A 55 -9.33 7.68 11.47
C TYR A 55 -9.12 9.17 11.12
N HIS A 56 -9.55 9.61 9.93
CA HIS A 56 -9.40 10.98 9.44
C HIS A 56 -7.92 11.45 9.39
N LEU A 57 -7.01 10.53 9.11
CA LEU A 57 -5.58 10.80 9.06
C LEU A 57 -5.17 11.23 7.64
N PRO A 58 -4.50 12.39 7.50
CA PRO A 58 -3.84 12.74 6.25
C PRO A 58 -2.71 11.75 5.97
N VAL A 59 -2.64 11.29 4.72
CA VAL A 59 -1.65 10.32 4.25
C VAL A 59 -0.90 10.90 3.07
N GLN A 60 0.42 10.86 3.14
CA GLN A 60 1.28 10.96 1.96
C GLN A 60 1.66 9.56 1.51
N CYS A 61 1.43 9.26 0.23
CA CYS A 61 1.86 8.01 -0.39
C CYS A 61 3.11 8.25 -1.24
N SER A 62 4.19 7.56 -0.89
CA SER A 62 5.39 7.44 -1.73
C SER A 62 5.40 6.07 -2.39
N MET A 63 5.58 6.03 -3.71
CA MET A 63 5.96 4.79 -4.38
C MET A 63 7.32 4.30 -3.86
N GLY A 64 7.74 3.09 -4.21
CA GLY A 64 9.11 2.66 -3.90
C GLY A 64 9.54 1.47 -4.73
N GLY A 65 10.14 0.48 -4.08
CA GLY A 65 10.76 -0.66 -4.74
C GLY A 65 9.83 -1.40 -5.70
N GLY A 66 10.40 -1.96 -6.75
CA GLY A 66 9.71 -2.65 -7.83
C GLY A 66 10.72 -3.03 -8.91
N TYR A 67 11.17 -4.28 -8.88
CA TYR A 67 12.31 -4.81 -9.62
C TYR A 67 11.95 -6.09 -10.39
N SER A 68 10.65 -6.33 -10.58
CA SER A 68 10.17 -7.37 -11.48
C SER A 68 10.76 -7.20 -12.88
N PRO A 69 11.17 -8.28 -13.56
CA PRO A 69 11.78 -8.19 -14.89
C PRO A 69 10.80 -7.66 -15.95
N GLN A 70 9.49 -7.85 -15.74
CA GLN A 70 8.45 -7.28 -16.59
C GLN A 70 7.99 -5.94 -16.02
N LEU A 71 8.28 -4.86 -16.75
CA LEU A 71 7.84 -3.50 -16.41
C LEU A 71 6.31 -3.41 -16.23
N THR A 72 5.56 -4.20 -17.00
CA THR A 72 4.10 -4.24 -16.92
C THR A 72 3.59 -4.69 -15.55
N SER A 73 4.31 -5.56 -14.84
CA SER A 73 3.95 -5.98 -13.48
C SER A 73 4.08 -4.82 -12.50
N ILE A 74 5.18 -4.06 -12.60
CA ILE A 74 5.46 -2.88 -11.77
C ILE A 74 4.41 -1.80 -12.02
N LEU A 75 4.16 -1.47 -13.29
CA LEU A 75 3.18 -0.46 -13.67
C LEU A 75 1.78 -0.83 -13.18
N ARG A 76 1.34 -2.08 -13.43
CA ARG A 76 0.01 -2.54 -12.99
C ARG A 76 -0.16 -2.38 -11.48
N ALA A 77 0.82 -2.79 -10.69
CA ALA A 77 0.74 -2.70 -9.24
C ALA A 77 0.66 -1.24 -8.74
N HIS A 78 1.53 -0.35 -9.22
CA HIS A 78 1.46 1.07 -8.84
C HIS A 78 0.19 1.77 -9.33
N THR A 79 -0.26 1.49 -10.56
CA THR A 79 -1.53 2.07 -11.05
C THR A 79 -2.73 1.55 -10.27
N GLN A 80 -2.68 0.32 -9.78
CA GLN A 80 -3.72 -0.24 -8.93
C GLN A 80 -3.76 0.46 -7.57
N THR A 81 -2.59 0.73 -6.95
CA THR A 81 -2.51 1.57 -5.74
C THR A 81 -3.19 2.92 -5.97
N PHE A 82 -2.86 3.61 -7.07
CA PHE A 82 -3.47 4.90 -7.41
C PHE A 82 -5.00 4.80 -7.58
N ALA A 83 -5.49 3.80 -8.31
CA ALA A 83 -6.92 3.60 -8.52
C ALA A 83 -7.67 3.35 -7.20
N ILE A 84 -7.08 2.57 -6.29
CA ILE A 84 -7.65 2.31 -4.95
C ILE A 84 -7.74 3.61 -4.14
N VAL A 85 -6.66 4.39 -4.08
CA VAL A 85 -6.63 5.67 -3.37
C VAL A 85 -7.68 6.62 -3.94
N SER A 86 -7.72 6.74 -5.27
CA SER A 86 -8.70 7.59 -5.95
C SER A 86 -10.14 7.17 -5.65
N GLY A 87 -10.43 5.88 -5.46
CA GLY A 87 -11.75 5.40 -5.10
C GLY A 87 -12.15 5.64 -3.63
N ILE A 88 -11.19 5.89 -2.75
CA ILE A 88 -11.44 6.15 -1.32
C ILE A 88 -11.58 7.65 -1.02
N TYR A 89 -10.81 8.50 -1.71
CA TYR A 89 -10.72 9.94 -1.43
C TYR A 89 -11.44 10.85 -2.45
N ASN A 90 -12.13 10.30 -3.45
CA ASN A 90 -12.98 11.07 -4.37
C ASN A 90 -14.41 11.26 -3.85
#